data_AF-A0A3B0FNT8-F1
#
_entry.id   AF-A0A3B0FNT8-F1
#
_cell.length_a   1.000
_cell.length_b   1.000
_cell.length_c   1.000
_cell.angle_alpha   90.00
_cell.angle_beta   90.00
_cell.angle_gamma   90.00
#
_symmetry.space_group_name_H-M   'P 1'
#
loop_
_entity.id
_entity.type
_entity.pdbx_description
1 polymer ?
#
loop_
_entity_poly.entity_id
_entity_poly.type
_entity_poly.pdbx_seq_one_letter_code
_entity_poly.pdbx_strand_id
1 'polypeptide(L)'
;MPEHAGHATSSRWDSVLDTLEVHLSSAQEPNQSAAAAVEPWSEPQDLGPLPARLAGRADRILRAQRQALIALEQAKEDTVKHLAALSAIPSVRPAQQSVYLDVEG
;
A
#
# COMPACT_ATOMS: atom_id res chain seq x y z
N MET A 1 -10.36 38.53 -18.14
CA MET A 1 -9.33 38.13 -17.17
C MET A 1 -9.56 36.68 -16.74
N PRO A 2 -9.05 35.66 -17.47
CA PRO A 2 -9.27 34.24 -17.17
C PRO A 2 -8.12 33.52 -16.41
N GLU A 3 -7.00 34.18 -16.13
CA GLU A 3 -5.78 33.50 -15.63
C GLU A 3 -5.88 33.00 -14.18
N HIS A 4 -6.76 33.56 -13.35
CA HIS A 4 -6.92 33.13 -11.96
C HIS A 4 -7.57 31.74 -11.82
N ALA A 5 -8.42 31.34 -12.78
CA ALA A 5 -9.07 30.03 -12.76
C ALA A 5 -8.07 28.89 -13.03
N GLY A 6 -7.11 29.10 -13.93
CA GLY A 6 -6.08 28.11 -14.25
C GLY A 6 -5.14 27.80 -13.09
N HIS A 7 -4.81 28.81 -12.27
CA HIS A 7 -3.98 28.65 -11.08
C HIS A 7 -4.71 27.90 -9.95
N ALA A 8 -6.00 28.18 -9.75
CA ALA A 8 -6.83 27.47 -8.77
C ALA A 8 -7.00 25.99 -9.16
N THR A 9 -7.29 25.70 -10.42
CA THR A 9 -7.34 24.33 -10.96
C THR A 9 -6.00 23.61 -10.80
N SER A 10 -4.89 24.28 -11.12
CA SER A 10 -3.55 23.70 -10.97
C SER A 10 -3.22 23.35 -9.52
N SER A 11 -3.59 24.22 -8.57
CA SER A 11 -3.34 23.98 -7.14
C SER A 11 -4.19 22.81 -6.62
N ARG A 12 -5.44 22.68 -7.06
CA ARG A 12 -6.30 21.52 -6.73
C ARG A 12 -5.73 20.21 -7.24
N TRP A 13 -5.26 20.18 -8.49
CA TRP A 13 -4.57 19.01 -9.04
C TRP A 13 -3.29 18.69 -8.26
N ASP A 14 -2.53 19.70 -7.86
CA ASP A 14 -1.30 19.49 -7.08
C ASP A 14 -1.61 18.83 -5.72
N SER A 15 -2.61 19.32 -4.97
CA SER A 15 -3.04 18.71 -3.71
C SER A 15 -3.53 17.27 -3.89
N VAL A 16 -4.22 16.98 -4.99
CA VAL A 16 -4.65 15.62 -5.34
C VAL A 16 -3.45 14.70 -5.58
N LEU A 17 -2.45 15.16 -6.33
CA LEU A 17 -1.23 14.38 -6.58
C LEU A 17 -0.40 14.20 -5.31
N ASP A 18 -0.32 15.20 -4.44
CA ASP A 18 0.34 15.08 -3.12
C ASP A 18 -0.30 14.00 -2.27
N THR A 19 -1.64 13.98 -2.16
CA THR A 19 -2.36 12.92 -1.42
C THR A 19 -2.07 11.54 -2.01
N LEU A 20 -2.05 11.40 -3.33
CA LEU A 20 -1.73 10.11 -3.98
C LEU A 20 -0.29 9.65 -3.69
N GLU A 21 0.66 10.57 -3.60
CA GLU A 21 2.05 10.26 -3.24
C GLU A 21 2.19 9.85 -1.77
N VAL A 22 1.43 10.46 -0.86
CA VAL A 22 1.36 10.02 0.55
C VAL A 22 0.82 8.60 0.64
N HIS A 23 -0.30 8.32 -0.04
CA HIS A 23 -0.89 6.97 -0.06
C HIS A 23 0.08 5.92 -0.62
N LEU A 24 0.79 6.27 -1.69
CA LEU A 24 1.79 5.39 -2.28
C LEU A 24 2.96 5.14 -1.32
N SER A 25 3.46 6.17 -0.66
CA SER A 25 4.54 6.05 0.33
C SER A 25 4.14 5.14 1.49
N SER A 26 2.91 5.28 1.99
CA SER A 26 2.36 4.38 3.01
C SER A 26 2.22 2.93 2.53
N ALA A 27 1.84 2.72 1.26
CA ALA A 27 1.72 1.37 0.69
C ALA A 27 3.08 0.67 0.53
N GLN A 28 4.17 1.43 0.32
CA GLN A 28 5.53 0.89 0.18
C GLN A 28 6.18 0.53 1.52
N GLU A 29 5.70 1.07 2.63
CA GLU A 29 6.23 0.86 3.98
C GLU A 29 5.23 0.09 4.88
N PRO A 30 4.88 -1.18 4.54
CA PRO A 30 3.79 -1.90 5.18
C PRO A 30 4.01 -2.24 6.67
N ASN A 31 5.24 -2.06 7.18
CA ASN A 31 5.64 -2.39 8.55
C ASN A 31 5.51 -1.19 9.52
N GLN A 32 5.29 0.02 9.01
CA GLN A 32 4.79 1.11 9.84
C GLN A 32 3.32 0.84 10.09
N SER A 33 2.98 0.52 11.35
CA SER A 33 1.63 0.21 11.86
C SER A 33 0.53 0.64 10.89
N ALA A 34 -0.16 -0.33 10.29
CA ALA A 34 -1.24 -0.19 9.30
C ALA A 34 -2.45 0.67 9.75
N ALA A 35 -2.30 1.42 10.83
CA ALA A 35 -3.27 2.27 11.49
C ALA A 35 -2.84 3.74 11.62
N ALA A 36 -1.75 4.19 10.97
CA ALA A 36 -1.74 5.58 10.54
C ALA A 36 -2.87 5.70 9.52
N ALA A 37 -4.03 6.14 9.97
CA ALA A 37 -5.26 6.22 9.19
C ALA A 37 -5.03 7.11 7.97
N VAL A 38 -4.55 6.50 6.89
CA VAL A 38 -4.57 7.11 5.58
C VAL A 38 -6.04 7.26 5.27
N GLU A 39 -6.50 8.52 5.21
CA GLU A 39 -7.89 8.85 4.90
C GLU A 39 -8.30 8.07 3.63
N PRO A 40 -9.47 7.41 3.61
CA PRO A 40 -9.92 6.70 2.43
C PRO A 40 -9.89 7.59 1.19
N TRP A 41 -9.17 7.15 0.16
CA TRP A 41 -9.09 7.89 -1.09
C TRP A 41 -10.49 8.05 -1.69
N SER A 42 -10.88 9.30 -1.94
CA SER A 42 -12.12 9.65 -2.62
C SER A 42 -11.78 10.32 -3.94
N GLU A 43 -12.47 9.94 -5.01
CA GLU A 43 -12.25 10.53 -6.33
C GLU A 43 -12.58 12.04 -6.30
N PRO A 44 -11.62 12.93 -6.63
CA PRO A 44 -11.85 14.35 -6.64
C PRO A 44 -12.76 14.75 -7.81
N GLN A 45 -13.84 15.49 -7.51
CA GLN A 45 -14.81 15.96 -8.49
C GLN A 45 -14.42 17.34 -9.05
N ASP A 46 -14.89 17.64 -10.26
CA ASP A 46 -14.81 18.97 -10.88
C ASP A 46 -13.40 19.59 -10.95
N LEU A 47 -12.36 18.75 -11.12
CA LEU A 47 -10.98 19.22 -11.27
C LEU A 47 -10.70 19.90 -12.62
N GLY A 48 -11.50 19.60 -13.65
CA GLY A 48 -11.19 20.01 -15.01
C GLY A 48 -9.97 19.28 -15.60
N PRO A 49 -9.46 19.70 -16.77
CA PRO A 49 -8.36 19.01 -17.44
C PRO A 49 -7.06 19.08 -16.64
N LEU A 50 -6.26 18.01 -16.70
CA LEU A 50 -4.95 17.95 -16.06
C LEU A 50 -3.99 18.98 -16.70
N PRO A 51 -3.38 19.89 -15.92
CA PRO A 51 -2.40 20.83 -16.44
C PRO A 51 -1.16 20.11 -17.00
N ALA A 52 -0.68 20.53 -18.17
CA ALA A 52 0.44 19.88 -18.86
C ALA A 52 1.72 19.76 -18.01
N ARG A 53 1.99 20.74 -17.13
CA ARG A 53 3.12 20.70 -16.18
C ARG A 53 3.06 19.53 -15.19
N LEU A 54 1.86 19.06 -14.86
CA LEU A 54 1.63 17.97 -13.90
C LEU A 54 1.55 16.60 -14.56
N ALA A 55 1.44 16.53 -15.90
CA ALA A 55 1.32 15.27 -16.63
C ALA A 55 2.47 14.30 -16.33
N GLY A 56 3.72 14.80 -16.32
CA GLY A 56 4.87 13.97 -15.98
C GLY A 56 4.87 13.47 -14.52
N ARG A 57 4.29 14.23 -13.59
CA ARG A 57 4.15 13.80 -12.18
C ARG A 57 3.09 12.71 -12.06
N ALA A 58 1.90 12.93 -12.63
CA ALA A 58 0.81 11.96 -12.64
C ALA A 58 1.23 10.60 -13.26
N ASP A 59 1.97 10.65 -14.36
CA ASP A 59 2.47 9.46 -15.05
C ASP A 59 3.52 8.68 -14.23
N ARG A 60 4.37 9.38 -13.45
CA ARG A 60 5.27 8.72 -12.48
C ARG A 60 4.51 8.05 -11.35
N ILE A 61 3.51 8.72 -10.77
CA ILE A 61 2.66 8.17 -9.71
C ILE A 61 1.94 6.91 -10.23
N LEU A 62 1.35 6.96 -11.42
CA LEU A 62 0.64 5.84 -12.01
C LEU A 62 1.54 4.61 -12.22
N ARG A 63 2.77 4.82 -12.70
CA ARG A 63 3.75 3.73 -12.83
C ARG A 63 4.09 3.12 -11.48
N ALA A 64 4.36 3.94 -10.47
CA ALA A 64 4.72 3.46 -9.15
C ALA A 64 3.55 2.71 -8.47
N GLN A 65 2.32 3.17 -8.63
CA GLN A 65 1.12 2.46 -8.18
C GLN A 65 0.98 1.08 -8.83
N ARG A 66 1.23 0.96 -10.14
CA ARG A 66 1.22 -0.35 -10.83
C ARG A 66 2.31 -1.28 -10.32
N GLN A 67 3.51 -0.77 -10.06
CA GLN A 67 4.59 -1.57 -9.48
C GLN A 67 4.25 -2.05 -8.07
N ALA A 68 3.65 -1.17 -7.24
CA ALA A 68 3.18 -1.54 -5.91
C ALA A 68 2.10 -2.63 -5.96
N LEU A 69 1.17 -2.56 -6.92
CA LEU A 69 0.15 -3.60 -7.12
C LEU A 69 0.78 -4.96 -7.46
N ILE A 70 1.74 -4.99 -8.40
CA ILE A 70 2.45 -6.22 -8.75
C ILE A 70 3.17 -6.83 -7.54
N ALA A 71 3.86 -5.99 -6.76
CA ALA A 71 4.55 -6.44 -5.55
C ALA A 71 3.58 -6.99 -4.49
N LEU A 72 2.42 -6.34 -4.32
CA LEU A 72 1.37 -6.79 -3.41
C LEU A 72 0.79 -8.13 -3.83
N GLU A 73 0.54 -8.34 -5.13
CA GLU A 73 0.04 -9.61 -5.65
C GLU A 73 1.04 -10.75 -5.40
N GLN A 74 2.34 -10.50 -5.64
CA GLN A 74 3.40 -11.47 -5.35
C GLN A 74 3.48 -11.81 -3.85
N ALA A 75 3.45 -10.79 -2.98
CA ALA A 75 3.46 -11.00 -1.53
C ALA A 75 2.24 -11.82 -1.06
N LYS A 76 1.06 -11.60 -1.67
CA LYS A 76 -0.14 -12.40 -1.41
C LYS A 76 0.06 -13.86 -1.79
N GLU A 77 0.58 -14.13 -2.98
CA GLU A 77 0.86 -15.50 -3.44
C GLU A 77 1.84 -16.23 -2.52
N ASP A 78 2.91 -15.56 -2.10
CA ASP A 78 3.90 -16.15 -1.20
C ASP A 78 3.34 -16.40 0.21
N THR A 79 2.50 -15.50 0.70
CA THR A 79 1.76 -15.70 1.96
C THR A 79 0.87 -16.94 1.88
N VAL A 80 0.12 -17.11 0.79
CA VAL A 80 -0.72 -18.30 0.58
C VAL A 80 0.12 -19.58 0.54
N LYS A 81 1.26 -19.59 -0.15
CA LYS A 81 2.19 -20.74 -0.16
C LYS A 81 2.71 -21.06 1.25
N HIS A 82 3.08 -20.04 2.02
CA HIS A 82 3.54 -20.20 3.39
C HIS A 82 2.46 -20.81 4.29
N LEU A 83 1.23 -20.29 4.21
CA LEU A 83 0.09 -20.82 4.96
C LEU A 83 -0.25 -22.26 4.56
N ALA A 84 -0.15 -22.60 3.27
CA ALA A 84 -0.33 -23.96 2.79
C ALA A 84 0.74 -24.91 3.34
N ALA A 85 2.01 -24.48 3.40
CA ALA A 85 3.10 -25.25 3.99
C ALA A 85 2.88 -25.50 5.48
N LEU A 86 2.45 -24.48 6.24
CA LEU A 86 2.08 -24.63 7.65
C LEU A 86 0.88 -25.57 7.84
N SER A 87 -0.11 -25.50 6.95
CA SER A 87 -1.30 -26.36 7.01
C SER A 87 -1.02 -27.82 6.63
N ALA A 88 0.01 -28.05 5.81
CA ALA A 88 0.43 -29.38 5.37
C ALA A 88 1.21 -30.14 6.44
N ILE A 89 1.63 -29.49 7.53
CA ILE A 89 2.25 -30.15 8.67
C ILE A 89 1.18 -31.02 9.33
N PRO A 90 1.31 -32.37 9.30
CA PRO A 90 0.40 -33.21 10.03
C PRO A 90 0.53 -32.83 11.50
N SER A 91 -0.60 -32.50 12.15
CA SER A 91 -0.65 -32.39 13.61
C SER A 91 -0.46 -33.80 14.20
N VAL A 92 0.78 -34.29 14.19
CA VAL A 92 1.16 -35.47 14.96
C VAL A 92 1.22 -35.00 16.40
N ARG A 93 0.05 -34.96 17.05
CA ARG A 93 -0.03 -34.97 18.49
C ARG A 93 0.08 -36.45 18.91
N PRO A 94 1.25 -36.97 19.33
CA PRO A 94 1.19 -37.97 20.37
C PRO A 94 0.65 -37.25 21.60
N ALA A 95 -0.53 -37.68 22.06
CA ALA A 95 -0.95 -37.41 23.41
C ALA A 95 -0.01 -38.19 24.35
N GLN A 96 1.21 -37.69 24.56
CA GLN A 96 2.10 -38.07 25.66
C GLN A 96 3.37 -37.20 25.69
N GLN A 97 3.43 -36.36 26.73
CA GLN A 97 4.64 -35.87 27.41
C GLN A 97 5.43 -34.74 26.74
N SER A 98 5.02 -33.50 27.01
CA SER A 98 5.97 -32.38 27.08
C SER A 98 6.92 -32.65 28.25
N VAL A 99 8.12 -33.17 27.96
CA VAL A 99 9.21 -33.29 28.93
C VAL A 99 9.91 -31.94 29.00
N TYR A 100 9.72 -31.23 30.11
CA TYR A 100 10.61 -30.13 30.48
C TYR A 100 11.91 -30.75 30.99
N LEU A 101 12.98 -30.60 30.22
CA LEU A 101 14.34 -30.81 30.71
C LEU A 101 14.69 -29.60 31.55
N ASP A 102 14.39 -29.68 32.84
CA ASP A 102 14.91 -28.72 33.81
C ASP A 102 16.41 -28.99 33.95
N VAL A 103 17.23 -28.05 33.49
CA VAL A 103 18.67 -28.06 33.68
C VAL A 103 18.97 -27.45 35.04
N GLU A 104 18.64 -28.18 36.10
CA GLU A 104 19.12 -27.85 37.44
C GLU A 104 20.64 -28.03 37.49
N GLY A 105 21.33 -26.95 37.84
CA GLY A 105 22.73 -26.92 38.25
C GLY A 105 22.84 -26.23 39.61
#